data_AF-A0A8C3TBA7-F1
#
_entry.id   AF-A0A8C3TBA7-F1
#
_cell.length_a   1.000
_cell.length_b   1.000
_cell.length_c   1.000
_cell.angle_alpha   90.00
_cell.angle_beta   90.00
_cell.angle_gamma   90.00
#
_symmetry.space_group_name_H-M   'P 1'
#
loop_
_entity.id
_entity.type
_entity.pdbx_description
1 polymer ?
#
loop_
_entity_poly.entity_id
_entity_poly.type
_entity_poly.pdbx_seq_one_letter_code
_entity_poly.pdbx_strand_id
1 'polypeptide(L)'
;VDVVVDDRLPVKNGELVFVRSCQSNEFWMPLLEKAYAKLNGSYEAMNGGYMNEAFVDFTGGVGESYQLKMPNPELFKAIRAALTKRSLMGAHIKVSDMEGHTPEGLVMGHAYSVTLDHGGKKLKLLRLRNPWGQVEWNGRWSDHSPLWAGLDPQLQKSMQVRKEDGEFWMQLADFLRYFDALEICSLTPDLREEEKGLGWNVHAFQGRWSMGYTAGGSRTGLAPADSLWMNPQYHVRLLEADESDLRKQRLDPGCTLLVSLMQKDRRQDRKRGKDFLPIGFEILKYLELTNMSQRKALLPSLPAVCWTSHVPMRDVTGRYRLPLGDYLIIPSTGYPMEESSFTLRIFTEKAVFIKYDVDFSGTMNIHEMQLALDAAGFHLNHQLRETITSKYRDRSLMINFDSFLSCMVQLEAIFSKRLSCGLGVCLGAGDWAVERRHCKSRA
;
A
#
# COMPACT_ATOMS: atom_id res chain seq x y z
N VAL A 1 13.34 12.55 4.65
CA VAL A 1 14.12 13.29 5.67
C VAL A 1 15.46 12.61 5.76
N ASP A 2 16.55 13.35 5.69
CA ASP A 2 17.89 12.76 5.81
C ASP A 2 18.36 12.82 7.28
N VAL A 3 18.89 11.71 7.81
CA VAL A 3 19.23 11.57 9.24
C VAL A 3 20.66 11.08 9.38
N VAL A 4 21.55 11.98 9.79
CA VAL A 4 22.97 11.66 10.02
C VAL A 4 23.17 11.11 11.43
N VAL A 5 23.91 10.01 11.56
CA VAL A 5 24.34 9.41 12.84
C VAL A 5 25.83 9.08 12.82
N ASP A 6 26.48 9.15 13.97
CA ASP A 6 27.80 8.56 14.16
C ASP A 6 27.70 7.03 14.35
N ASP A 7 28.84 6.34 14.42
CA ASP A 7 28.94 4.89 14.47
C ASP A 7 28.98 4.29 15.90
N ARG A 8 28.85 5.10 16.94
CA ARG A 8 28.85 4.61 18.33
C ARG A 8 27.57 3.86 18.64
N LEU A 9 27.65 2.55 18.88
CA LEU A 9 26.49 1.71 19.14
C LEU A 9 26.40 1.28 20.62
N PRO A 10 25.19 1.12 21.19
CA PRO A 10 25.01 0.61 22.55
C PRO A 10 25.46 -0.85 22.66
N VAL A 11 26.37 -1.11 23.61
CA VAL A 11 27.00 -2.41 23.83
C VAL A 11 26.91 -2.78 25.32
N LYS A 12 26.65 -4.06 25.60
CA LYS A 12 26.73 -4.65 26.94
C LYS A 12 27.57 -5.93 26.85
N ASN A 13 28.59 -6.04 27.70
CA ASN A 13 29.53 -7.17 27.70
C ASN A 13 30.21 -7.44 26.34
N GLY A 14 30.47 -6.39 25.55
CA GLY A 14 31.09 -6.52 24.22
C GLY A 14 30.12 -6.90 23.10
N GLU A 15 28.83 -7.12 23.39
CA GLU A 15 27.80 -7.42 22.40
C GLU A 15 26.81 -6.26 22.21
N LEU A 16 26.33 -6.09 20.97
CA LEU A 16 25.26 -5.14 20.66
C LEU A 16 23.99 -5.48 21.44
N VAL A 17 23.37 -4.47 22.03
CA VAL A 17 22.16 -4.63 22.86
C VAL A 17 20.88 -4.65 22.02
N PHE A 18 20.90 -4.00 20.85
CA PHE A 18 19.74 -3.87 19.96
C PHE A 18 19.94 -4.71 18.69
N VAL A 19 19.41 -4.27 17.53
CA VAL A 19 19.43 -5.08 16.31
C VAL A 19 20.87 -5.45 15.93
N ARG A 20 21.07 -6.69 15.47
CA ARG A 20 22.37 -7.21 15.01
C ARG A 20 22.17 -8.11 13.80
N SER A 21 23.18 -8.16 12.93
CA SER A 21 23.23 -9.16 11.87
C SER A 21 23.77 -10.49 12.40
N CYS A 22 23.43 -11.59 11.72
CA CYS A 22 24.11 -12.87 11.89
C CYS A 22 25.57 -12.82 11.40
N GLN A 23 25.90 -11.83 10.55
CA GLN A 23 27.27 -11.55 10.10
C GLN A 23 27.91 -10.51 11.03
N SER A 24 29.02 -10.87 11.68
CA SER A 24 29.66 -10.03 12.70
C SER A 24 30.26 -8.73 12.17
N ASN A 25 30.47 -8.61 10.86
CA ASN A 25 31.04 -7.45 10.19
C ASN A 25 30.00 -6.56 9.50
N GLU A 26 28.71 -6.79 9.71
CA GLU A 26 27.62 -6.05 9.07
C GLU A 26 26.91 -5.11 10.06
N PHE A 27 27.09 -3.79 9.88
CA PHE A 27 26.64 -2.77 10.83
C PHE A 27 25.56 -1.82 10.30
N TRP A 28 25.15 -1.95 9.03
CA TRP A 28 24.16 -1.04 8.45
C TRP A 28 22.80 -1.11 9.16
N MET A 29 22.38 -2.30 9.60
CA MET A 29 21.13 -2.49 10.38
C MET A 29 21.19 -1.79 11.75
N PRO A 30 22.22 -2.02 12.61
CA PRO A 30 22.40 -1.26 13.84
C PRO A 30 22.41 0.27 13.64
N LEU A 31 23.05 0.75 12.58
CA LEU A 31 23.12 2.18 12.26
C LEU A 31 21.78 2.73 11.77
N LEU A 32 21.04 1.96 10.97
CA LEU A 32 19.71 2.33 10.50
C LEU A 32 18.72 2.42 11.68
N GLU A 33 18.75 1.43 12.58
CA GLU A 33 17.96 1.46 13.81
C GLU A 33 18.33 2.68 14.67
N LYS A 34 19.62 3.00 14.80
CA LYS A 34 20.07 4.20 15.51
C LYS A 34 19.54 5.49 14.87
N ALA A 35 19.56 5.60 13.55
CA ALA A 35 19.02 6.75 12.83
C ALA A 35 17.51 6.89 13.06
N TYR A 36 16.79 5.76 13.03
CA TYR A 36 15.36 5.73 13.32
C TYR A 36 15.05 6.07 14.79
N ALA A 37 15.86 5.61 15.74
CA ALA A 37 15.78 5.96 17.15
C ALA A 37 16.00 7.45 17.37
N LYS A 38 16.99 8.04 16.69
CA LYS A 38 17.26 9.49 16.72
C LYS A 38 16.06 10.29 16.22
N LEU A 39 15.45 9.88 15.11
CA LEU A 39 14.26 10.54 14.56
C LEU A 39 13.06 10.49 15.52
N ASN A 40 12.89 9.38 16.24
CA ASN A 40 11.84 9.20 17.25
C ASN A 40 12.22 9.76 18.63
N GLY A 41 13.45 10.24 18.81
CA GLY A 41 13.96 10.94 19.99
C GLY A 41 14.70 10.08 21.02
N SER A 42 14.66 8.75 20.93
CA SER A 42 15.47 7.78 21.71
C SER A 42 15.16 6.33 21.30
N TYR A 43 16.00 5.37 21.67
CA TYR A 43 15.70 3.93 21.51
C TYR A 43 14.42 3.52 22.26
N GLU A 44 14.23 4.04 23.48
CA GLU A 44 13.03 3.76 24.29
C GLU A 44 11.74 4.25 23.62
N ALA A 45 11.78 5.38 22.91
CA ALA A 45 10.62 5.91 22.19
C ALA A 45 10.16 5.02 21.02
N MET A 46 11.02 4.11 20.55
CA MET A 46 10.66 3.09 19.56
C MET A 46 9.95 1.89 20.18
N ASN A 47 9.99 1.74 21.51
CA ASN A 47 9.33 0.62 22.18
C ASN A 47 7.81 0.67 21.95
N GLY A 48 7.25 -0.45 21.52
CA GLY A 48 5.86 -0.57 21.08
C GLY A 48 5.62 0.11 19.73
N GLY A 49 5.02 -0.62 18.79
CA GLY A 49 4.67 -0.11 17.46
C GLY A 49 4.18 -1.21 16.54
N TYR A 50 3.49 -0.81 15.47
CA TYR A 50 3.04 -1.72 14.42
C TYR A 50 4.05 -1.76 13.25
N MET A 51 4.13 -2.88 12.53
CA MET A 51 5.08 -3.03 11.41
C MET A 51 4.80 -2.03 10.29
N ASN A 52 3.52 -1.72 10.05
CA ASN A 52 3.05 -0.73 9.10
C ASN A 52 3.67 0.65 9.35
N GLU A 53 3.98 0.99 10.61
CA GLU A 53 4.64 2.25 10.91
C GLU A 53 6.02 2.31 10.25
N ALA A 54 6.82 1.26 10.46
CA ALA A 54 8.16 1.14 9.89
C ALA A 54 8.09 0.99 8.36
N PHE A 55 7.13 0.22 7.83
CA PHE A 55 6.97 0.08 6.38
C PHE A 55 6.72 1.43 5.71
N VAL A 56 5.78 2.23 6.25
CA VAL A 56 5.47 3.55 5.69
C VAL A 56 6.67 4.50 5.84
N ASP A 57 7.41 4.44 6.94
CA ASP A 57 8.55 5.36 7.15
C ASP A 57 9.74 5.04 6.25
N PHE A 58 9.99 3.75 5.98
CA PHE A 58 11.09 3.32 5.10
C PHE A 58 10.74 3.34 3.61
N THR A 59 9.45 3.37 3.25
CA THR A 59 9.03 3.31 1.84
C THR A 59 8.26 4.53 1.38
N GLY A 60 7.63 5.29 2.27
CA GLY A 60 6.63 6.30 1.88
C GLY A 60 5.33 5.70 1.31
N GLY A 61 5.19 4.36 1.32
CA GLY A 61 4.03 3.64 0.81
C GLY A 61 2.78 3.79 1.68
N VAL A 62 1.79 2.94 1.44
CA VAL A 62 0.52 2.92 2.18
C VAL A 62 0.36 1.60 2.90
N GLY A 63 0.30 1.65 4.22
CA GLY A 63 -0.03 0.52 5.07
C GLY A 63 -1.54 0.27 5.15
N GLU A 64 -1.93 -0.98 4.95
CA GLU A 64 -3.26 -1.51 5.21
C GLU A 64 -3.14 -2.57 6.32
N SER A 65 -4.12 -2.63 7.22
CA SER A 65 -4.16 -3.62 8.30
C SER A 65 -5.42 -4.47 8.19
N TYR A 66 -5.25 -5.78 8.20
CA TYR A 66 -6.29 -6.79 8.07
C TYR A 66 -6.39 -7.58 9.37
N GLN A 67 -7.53 -7.50 10.04
CA GLN A 67 -7.80 -8.34 11.21
C GLN A 67 -8.18 -9.75 10.75
N LEU A 68 -7.36 -10.74 11.09
CA LEU A 68 -7.48 -12.10 10.56
C LEU A 68 -8.60 -12.91 11.24
N LYS A 69 -9.03 -12.49 12.44
CA LYS A 69 -10.17 -13.10 13.14
C LYS A 69 -11.53 -12.67 12.57
N MET A 70 -11.56 -11.64 11.73
CA MET A 70 -12.76 -11.26 11.00
C MET A 70 -12.81 -12.00 9.65
N PRO A 71 -13.94 -12.64 9.29
CA PRO A 71 -14.05 -13.35 8.02
C PRO A 71 -13.85 -12.40 6.82
N ASN A 72 -12.84 -12.68 5.99
CA ASN A 72 -12.63 -11.98 4.73
C ASN A 72 -12.37 -12.98 3.59
N PRO A 73 -13.37 -13.25 2.72
CA PRO A 73 -13.23 -14.24 1.65
C PRO A 73 -12.20 -13.85 0.59
N GLU A 74 -11.92 -12.55 0.42
CA GLU A 74 -10.99 -12.02 -0.58
C GLU A 74 -9.54 -11.90 -0.05
N LEU A 75 -9.28 -12.21 1.23
CA LEU A 75 -7.97 -12.02 1.85
C LEU A 75 -6.84 -12.71 1.10
N PHE A 76 -7.01 -13.98 0.73
CA PHE A 76 -5.94 -14.72 0.04
C PHE A 76 -5.60 -14.13 -1.34
N LYS A 77 -6.62 -13.58 -2.02
CA LYS A 77 -6.42 -12.88 -3.29
C LYS A 77 -5.71 -11.55 -3.06
N ALA A 78 -6.02 -10.84 -1.98
CA ALA A 78 -5.29 -9.63 -1.58
C ALA A 78 -3.82 -9.93 -1.28
N ILE A 79 -3.53 -11.00 -0.50
CA ILE A 79 -2.14 -11.46 -0.23
C ILE A 79 -1.40 -11.75 -1.53
N ARG A 80 -2.00 -12.55 -2.42
CA ARG A 80 -1.38 -12.88 -3.71
C ARG A 80 -1.13 -11.65 -4.57
N ALA A 81 -2.10 -10.72 -4.61
CA ALA A 81 -1.95 -9.47 -5.33
C ALA A 81 -0.82 -8.61 -4.75
N ALA A 82 -0.71 -8.56 -3.41
CA ALA A 82 0.37 -7.85 -2.72
C ALA A 82 1.74 -8.48 -3.02
N LEU A 83 1.88 -9.80 -2.96
CA LEU A 83 3.11 -10.52 -3.34
C LEU A 83 3.49 -10.27 -4.80
N THR A 84 2.52 -10.33 -5.71
CA THR A 84 2.74 -10.07 -7.14
C THR A 84 3.23 -8.65 -7.37
N LYS A 85 2.73 -7.68 -6.59
CA LYS A 85 3.14 -6.27 -6.61
C LYS A 85 4.39 -6.00 -5.77
N ARG A 86 5.02 -7.04 -5.19
CA ARG A 86 6.17 -6.94 -4.29
C ARG A 86 5.95 -5.96 -3.12
N SER A 87 4.70 -5.86 -2.65
CA SER A 87 4.35 -5.14 -1.43
C SER A 87 5.05 -5.78 -0.23
N LEU A 88 5.38 -4.97 0.78
CA LEU A 88 5.89 -5.49 2.04
C LEU A 88 4.73 -6.07 2.84
N MET A 89 4.94 -7.22 3.48
CA MET A 89 3.92 -7.86 4.30
C MET A 89 4.48 -8.41 5.59
N GLY A 90 3.79 -8.11 6.67
CA GLY A 90 4.08 -8.62 7.99
C GLY A 90 2.82 -9.17 8.66
N ALA A 91 2.97 -10.14 9.55
CA ALA A 91 1.88 -10.69 10.34
C ALA A 91 2.33 -10.83 11.79
N HIS A 92 1.40 -10.67 12.73
CA HIS A 92 1.72 -10.83 14.15
C HIS A 92 0.60 -11.55 14.91
N ILE A 93 0.98 -12.13 16.04
CA ILE A 93 0.09 -12.73 17.03
C ILE A 93 0.06 -11.77 18.22
N LYS A 94 -1.13 -11.36 18.66
CA LYS A 94 -1.28 -10.45 19.80
C LYS A 94 -0.95 -11.17 21.09
N VAL A 95 -0.39 -10.43 22.04
CA VAL A 95 -0.16 -10.90 23.41
C VAL A 95 -0.63 -9.84 24.40
N SER A 96 -1.09 -10.27 25.58
CA SER A 96 -1.57 -9.34 26.62
C SER A 96 -0.43 -8.67 27.37
N ASP A 97 0.66 -9.40 27.68
CA ASP A 97 1.68 -8.90 28.62
C ASP A 97 3.13 -9.11 28.15
N MET A 98 3.57 -10.35 27.88
CA MET A 98 4.96 -10.65 27.52
C MET A 98 5.04 -11.57 26.31
N GLU A 99 6.11 -11.42 25.50
CA GLU A 99 6.44 -12.37 24.44
C GLU A 99 6.46 -13.79 25.01
N GLY A 100 5.82 -14.71 24.29
CA GLY A 100 5.69 -16.10 24.70
C GLY A 100 5.66 -17.01 23.49
N HIS A 101 5.86 -18.31 23.72
CA HIS A 101 5.85 -19.30 22.66
C HIS A 101 4.56 -20.11 22.69
N THR A 102 3.97 -20.34 21.52
CA THR A 102 2.91 -21.34 21.38
C THR A 102 3.53 -22.74 21.39
N PRO A 103 2.75 -23.80 21.73
CA PRO A 103 3.23 -25.18 21.63
C PRO A 103 3.72 -25.55 20.22
N GLU A 104 3.21 -24.87 19.20
CA GLU A 104 3.55 -25.08 17.80
C GLU A 104 4.81 -24.33 17.33
N GLY A 105 5.52 -23.67 18.26
CA GLY A 105 6.78 -22.97 17.98
C GLY A 105 6.64 -21.51 17.52
N LEU A 106 5.42 -20.95 17.49
CA LEU A 106 5.21 -19.55 17.12
C LEU A 106 5.48 -18.61 18.30
N VAL A 107 6.01 -17.43 18.02
CA VAL A 107 6.31 -16.38 18.99
C VAL A 107 5.18 -15.36 18.98
N MET A 108 4.59 -15.13 20.14
CA MET A 108 3.53 -14.14 20.36
C MET A 108 4.13 -12.76 20.67
N GLY A 109 3.44 -11.68 20.29
CA GLY A 109 3.95 -10.32 20.41
C GLY A 109 5.04 -9.96 19.39
N HIS A 110 5.27 -10.83 18.41
CA HIS A 110 6.39 -10.75 17.49
C HIS A 110 5.93 -10.58 16.03
N ALA A 111 6.78 -9.93 15.24
CA ALA A 111 6.56 -9.64 13.83
C ALA A 111 7.14 -10.74 12.92
N TYR A 112 6.30 -11.37 12.11
CA TYR A 112 6.70 -12.31 11.05
C TYR A 112 6.59 -11.64 9.69
N SER A 113 7.51 -11.93 8.77
CA SER A 113 7.37 -11.49 7.36
C SER A 113 6.61 -12.54 6.54
N VAL A 114 5.70 -12.12 5.67
CA VAL A 114 5.04 -13.02 4.69
C VAL A 114 5.75 -12.87 3.36
N THR A 115 6.41 -13.92 2.89
CA THR A 115 7.39 -13.82 1.79
C THR A 115 6.92 -14.42 0.47
N LEU A 116 6.11 -15.48 0.51
CA LEU A 116 5.58 -16.16 -0.69
C LEU A 116 4.21 -16.78 -0.43
N ASP A 117 3.50 -17.08 -1.51
CA ASP A 117 2.32 -17.93 -1.51
C ASP A 117 2.47 -19.07 -2.52
N HIS A 118 1.76 -20.17 -2.26
CA HIS A 118 1.63 -21.26 -3.22
C HIS A 118 0.22 -21.87 -3.17
N GLY A 119 -0.20 -22.43 -4.31
CA GLY A 119 -1.40 -23.26 -4.42
C GLY A 119 -2.61 -22.55 -5.02
N GLY A 120 -3.79 -23.16 -4.87
CA GLY A 120 -5.03 -22.80 -5.57
C GLY A 120 -6.28 -23.07 -4.73
N LYS A 121 -7.36 -23.55 -5.36
CA LYS A 121 -8.63 -23.78 -4.65
C LYS A 121 -8.55 -24.88 -3.57
N LYS A 122 -7.73 -25.92 -3.79
CA LYS A 122 -7.66 -27.10 -2.90
C LYS A 122 -6.65 -26.98 -1.76
N LEU A 123 -5.52 -26.30 -2.00
CA LEU A 123 -4.47 -26.09 -1.01
C LEU A 123 -3.93 -24.68 -1.19
N LYS A 124 -3.86 -23.93 -0.09
CA LYS A 124 -3.35 -22.56 -0.03
C LYS A 124 -2.27 -22.51 1.04
N LEU A 125 -1.03 -22.30 0.63
CA LEU A 125 0.13 -22.21 1.49
C LEU A 125 0.68 -20.80 1.49
N LEU A 126 1.19 -20.38 2.64
CA LEU A 126 1.95 -19.15 2.82
C LEU A 126 3.32 -19.51 3.38
N ARG A 127 4.35 -18.81 2.89
CA ARG A 127 5.69 -18.85 3.48
C ARG A 127 5.86 -17.65 4.39
N LEU A 128 6.22 -17.91 5.63
CA LEU A 128 6.50 -16.90 6.63
C LEU A 128 7.98 -16.98 7.03
N ARG A 129 8.49 -15.89 7.58
CA ARG A 129 9.84 -15.81 8.12
C ARG A 129 9.83 -15.17 9.49
N ASN A 130 10.43 -15.86 10.46
CA ASN A 130 10.86 -15.30 11.72
C ASN A 130 12.15 -14.46 11.51
N PRO A 131 12.13 -13.13 11.75
CA PRO A 131 13.32 -12.28 11.64
C PRO A 131 14.52 -12.72 12.49
N TRP A 132 14.32 -13.50 13.57
CA TRP A 132 15.43 -14.04 14.36
C TRP A 132 16.29 -15.05 13.59
N GLY A 133 15.81 -15.57 12.47
CA GLY A 133 16.52 -16.57 11.70
C GLY A 133 16.59 -17.94 12.39
N GLN A 134 15.72 -18.14 13.38
CA GLN A 134 15.59 -19.34 14.20
C GLN A 134 14.19 -19.36 14.81
N VAL A 135 13.79 -20.50 15.39
CA VAL A 135 12.48 -20.76 15.98
C VAL A 135 11.38 -20.74 14.91
N GLU A 136 11.03 -21.95 14.45
CA GLU A 136 10.11 -22.19 13.34
C GLU A 136 8.82 -22.91 13.77
N TRP A 137 7.83 -22.84 12.89
CA TRP A 137 6.58 -23.59 12.98
C TRP A 137 6.82 -25.09 12.91
N ASN A 138 6.32 -25.84 13.90
CA ASN A 138 6.47 -27.30 13.96
C ASN A 138 5.23 -28.08 13.48
N GLY A 139 4.17 -27.39 13.07
CA GLY A 139 2.91 -28.01 12.65
C GLY A 139 2.88 -28.46 11.18
N ARG A 140 1.69 -28.47 10.57
CA ARG A 140 1.52 -28.92 9.17
C ARG A 140 2.32 -28.05 8.21
N TRP A 141 3.04 -28.69 7.28
CA TRP A 141 3.92 -28.03 6.31
C TRP A 141 5.19 -27.38 6.89
N SER A 142 5.52 -27.66 8.15
CA SER A 142 6.88 -27.40 8.68
C SER A 142 7.96 -28.10 7.86
N ASP A 143 9.21 -27.67 8.00
CA ASP A 143 10.37 -28.23 7.29
C ASP A 143 10.48 -29.76 7.38
N HIS A 144 10.11 -30.33 8.53
CA HIS A 144 10.16 -31.76 8.79
C HIS A 144 8.82 -32.48 8.59
N SER A 145 7.78 -31.80 8.13
CA SER A 145 6.43 -32.35 7.97
C SER A 145 6.39 -33.52 6.97
N PRO A 146 5.74 -34.66 7.30
CA PRO A 146 5.59 -35.78 6.36
C PRO A 146 4.67 -35.43 5.18
N LEU A 147 3.85 -34.37 5.29
CA LEU A 147 2.92 -33.95 4.24
C LEU A 147 3.63 -33.56 2.92
N TRP A 148 4.91 -33.19 3.00
CA TRP A 148 5.73 -32.88 1.82
C TRP A 148 5.87 -34.08 0.88
N ALA A 149 5.86 -35.32 1.41
CA ALA A 149 5.97 -36.54 0.60
C ALA A 149 4.77 -36.78 -0.34
N GLY A 150 3.65 -36.10 -0.10
CA GLY A 150 2.46 -36.17 -0.96
C GLY A 150 2.46 -35.18 -2.13
N LEU A 151 3.45 -34.28 -2.23
CA LEU A 151 3.57 -33.34 -3.34
C LEU A 151 4.38 -33.92 -4.50
N ASP A 152 4.23 -33.31 -5.67
CA ASP A 152 5.09 -33.57 -6.81
C ASP A 152 6.58 -33.38 -6.43
N PRO A 153 7.49 -34.32 -6.78
CA PRO A 153 8.90 -34.25 -6.37
C PRO A 153 9.64 -32.98 -6.81
N GLN A 154 9.30 -32.40 -7.98
CA GLN A 154 9.94 -31.16 -8.45
C GLN A 154 9.48 -29.97 -7.62
N LEU A 155 8.19 -29.93 -7.29
CA LEU A 155 7.61 -28.91 -6.43
C LEU A 155 8.10 -29.02 -4.99
N GLN A 156 8.20 -30.24 -4.47
CA GLN A 156 8.77 -30.49 -3.15
C GLN A 156 10.20 -29.98 -3.07
N LYS A 157 11.04 -30.28 -4.07
CA LYS A 157 12.44 -29.85 -4.09
C LYS A 157 12.60 -28.32 -4.16
N SER A 158 11.66 -27.61 -4.79
CA SER A 158 11.71 -26.14 -4.90
C SER A 158 11.14 -25.42 -3.68
N MET A 159 10.21 -26.05 -2.95
CA MET A 159 9.53 -25.42 -1.81
C MET A 159 10.07 -25.84 -0.44
N GLN A 160 10.39 -27.12 -0.27
CA GLN A 160 10.87 -27.66 1.00
C GLN A 160 12.37 -27.42 1.12
N VAL A 161 12.72 -26.39 1.88
CA VAL A 161 14.05 -26.24 2.47
C VAL A 161 13.98 -26.93 3.84
N ARG A 162 15.08 -27.58 4.27
CA ARG A 162 15.18 -28.17 5.61
C ARG A 162 16.33 -27.51 6.32
N LYS A 163 16.07 -26.38 6.96
CA LYS A 163 17.12 -25.56 7.54
C LYS A 163 16.52 -24.65 8.60
N GLU A 164 17.16 -24.61 9.77
CA GLU A 164 16.83 -23.62 10.79
C GLU A 164 17.31 -22.24 10.33
N ASP A 165 16.44 -21.52 9.64
CA ASP A 165 16.67 -20.13 9.20
C ASP A 165 15.46 -19.21 9.43
N GLY A 166 14.49 -19.70 10.19
CA GLY A 166 13.28 -18.99 10.57
C GLY A 166 12.23 -18.96 9.46
N GLU A 167 12.50 -19.46 8.25
CA GLU A 167 11.52 -19.58 7.18
C GLU A 167 10.73 -20.88 7.29
N PHE A 168 9.41 -20.80 7.19
CA PHE A 168 8.56 -22.00 7.20
C PHE A 168 7.32 -21.80 6.34
N TRP A 169 6.77 -22.91 5.84
CA TRP A 169 5.47 -22.92 5.19
C TRP A 169 4.36 -23.29 6.17
N MET A 170 3.20 -22.66 5.99
CA MET A 170 1.99 -23.03 6.72
C MET A 170 0.76 -22.96 5.82
N GLN A 171 -0.27 -23.71 6.18
CA GLN A 171 -1.54 -23.63 5.48
C GLN A 171 -2.28 -22.35 5.85
N LEU A 172 -2.99 -21.72 4.90
CA LEU A 172 -3.78 -20.50 5.15
C LEU A 172 -4.78 -20.69 6.31
N ALA A 173 -5.36 -21.88 6.46
CA ALA A 173 -6.27 -22.20 7.56
C ALA A 173 -5.58 -22.10 8.93
N ASP A 174 -4.32 -22.56 9.02
CA ASP A 174 -3.53 -22.45 10.25
C ASP A 174 -3.11 -20.99 10.45
N PHE A 175 -2.72 -20.28 9.39
CA PHE A 175 -2.41 -18.84 9.46
C PHE A 175 -3.57 -18.04 10.07
N LEU A 176 -4.80 -18.23 9.57
CA LEU A 176 -6.00 -17.58 10.11
C LEU A 176 -6.32 -17.99 11.56
N ARG A 177 -6.00 -19.24 11.92
CA ARG A 177 -6.22 -19.76 13.27
C ARG A 177 -5.26 -19.12 14.27
N TYR A 178 -3.97 -19.03 13.96
CA TYR A 178 -2.94 -18.59 14.91
C TYR A 178 -2.68 -17.08 14.87
N PHE A 179 -2.61 -16.46 13.70
CA PHE A 179 -2.30 -15.04 13.57
C PHE A 179 -3.53 -14.15 13.78
N ASP A 180 -3.32 -12.95 14.31
CA ASP A 180 -4.38 -12.00 14.64
C ASP A 180 -4.50 -10.87 13.61
N ALA A 181 -3.38 -10.44 13.05
CA ALA A 181 -3.34 -9.35 12.09
C ALA A 181 -2.31 -9.61 10.98
N LEU A 182 -2.66 -9.14 9.79
CA LEU A 182 -1.79 -9.04 8.63
C LEU A 182 -1.70 -7.56 8.23
N GLU A 183 -0.48 -7.10 8.02
CA GLU A 183 -0.14 -5.74 7.64
C GLU A 183 0.50 -5.78 6.26
N ILE A 184 -0.06 -5.02 5.32
CA ILE A 184 0.41 -4.94 3.94
C ILE A 184 0.77 -3.50 3.65
N CYS A 185 2.02 -3.24 3.30
CA CYS A 185 2.42 -1.94 2.79
C CYS A 185 2.59 -2.00 1.28
N SER A 186 1.64 -1.40 0.56
CA SER A 186 1.75 -1.24 -0.87
C SER A 186 2.65 -0.05 -1.17
N LEU A 187 3.71 -0.31 -1.93
CA LEU A 187 4.60 0.74 -2.41
C LEU A 187 3.78 1.63 -3.34
N THR A 188 3.75 2.94 -3.06
CA THR A 188 3.27 3.91 -4.03
C THR A 188 4.19 3.90 -5.25
N PRO A 189 3.68 4.17 -6.46
CA PRO A 189 4.46 4.13 -7.69
C PRO A 189 5.65 5.10 -7.73
N ASP A 190 5.83 5.95 -6.71
CA ASP A 190 6.97 6.85 -6.58
C ASP A 190 8.30 6.14 -6.28
N LEU A 191 8.29 4.83 -5.96
CA LEU A 191 9.50 4.13 -5.54
C LEU A 191 10.23 3.32 -6.63
N ARG A 192 9.61 3.03 -7.78
CA ARG A 192 10.27 2.27 -8.85
C ARG A 192 9.74 2.64 -10.24
N GLU A 193 10.65 3.03 -11.13
CA GLU A 193 10.35 3.38 -12.53
C GLU A 193 9.98 2.17 -13.42
N GLU A 194 10.12 0.93 -12.94
CA GLU A 194 10.24 -0.25 -13.81
C GLU A 194 9.07 -1.27 -13.80
N GLU A 195 8.01 -1.09 -13.00
CA GLU A 195 6.86 -2.03 -13.05
C GLU A 195 5.52 -1.26 -12.88
N LYS A 196 5.02 -0.66 -13.97
CA LYS A 196 3.74 0.09 -13.98
C LYS A 196 2.61 -0.73 -14.57
N GLY A 197 1.86 -1.40 -13.69
CA GLY A 197 0.52 -1.90 -13.99
C GLY A 197 -0.43 -1.54 -12.84
N LEU A 198 -1.30 -0.55 -13.06
CA LEU A 198 -2.23 0.11 -12.12
C LEU A 198 -1.60 1.29 -11.35
N GLY A 199 -1.61 2.47 -11.99
CA GLY A 199 -1.19 3.71 -11.33
C GLY A 199 -2.27 4.20 -10.36
N TRP A 200 -1.86 4.68 -9.19
CA TRP A 200 -2.74 5.43 -8.29
C TRP A 200 -2.63 6.93 -8.59
N ASN A 201 -3.74 7.66 -8.54
CA ASN A 201 -3.75 9.11 -8.29
C ASN A 201 -3.60 9.30 -6.78
N VAL A 202 -2.64 10.13 -6.36
CA VAL A 202 -2.38 10.39 -4.95
C VAL A 202 -2.53 11.87 -4.67
N HIS A 203 -3.37 12.21 -3.69
CA HIS A 203 -3.49 13.56 -3.14
C HIS A 203 -3.13 13.52 -1.66
N ALA A 204 -2.14 14.31 -1.26
CA ALA A 204 -1.69 14.42 0.12
C ALA A 204 -2.01 15.80 0.68
N PHE A 205 -2.66 15.83 1.84
CA PHE A 205 -3.05 17.04 2.54
C PHE A 205 -2.45 17.06 3.94
N GLN A 206 -2.09 18.27 4.37
CA GLN A 206 -1.58 18.53 5.71
C GLN A 206 -2.65 19.25 6.51
N GLY A 207 -2.98 18.75 7.69
CA GLY A 207 -4.04 19.28 8.52
C GLY A 207 -3.68 19.31 10.00
N ARG A 208 -4.55 19.94 10.78
CA ARG A 208 -4.43 20.02 12.24
C ARG A 208 -5.81 20.09 12.89
N TRP A 209 -5.98 19.33 13.96
CA TRP A 209 -7.04 19.54 14.94
C TRP A 209 -6.51 20.50 16.00
N SER A 210 -7.10 21.69 16.06
CA SER A 210 -6.77 22.76 17.01
C SER A 210 -7.93 22.93 17.97
N MET A 211 -7.62 22.97 19.26
CA MET A 211 -8.62 23.07 20.33
C MET A 211 -9.48 24.31 20.15
N GLY A 212 -10.80 24.16 20.21
CA GLY A 212 -11.76 25.26 20.06
C GLY A 212 -12.00 25.75 18.62
N TYR A 213 -11.28 25.23 17.62
CA TYR A 213 -11.44 25.61 16.21
C TYR A 213 -11.80 24.42 15.32
N THR A 214 -10.90 23.45 15.21
CA THR A 214 -11.02 22.32 14.27
C THR A 214 -11.04 20.95 14.95
N ALA A 215 -10.84 20.89 16.27
CA ALA A 215 -10.90 19.67 17.07
C ALA A 215 -12.35 19.30 17.44
N GLY A 216 -13.14 18.91 16.44
CA GLY A 216 -14.57 18.63 16.58
C GLY A 216 -14.91 17.24 17.16
N GLY A 217 -13.97 16.29 17.14
CA GLY A 217 -14.20 14.91 17.60
C GLY A 217 -15.10 14.09 16.65
N SER A 218 -15.32 12.83 16.99
CA SER A 218 -16.17 11.89 16.24
C SER A 218 -17.63 11.93 16.71
N ARG A 219 -18.52 11.29 15.94
CA ARG A 219 -19.93 11.08 16.37
C ARG A 219 -20.10 10.05 17.48
N THR A 220 -19.12 9.18 17.67
CA THR A 220 -19.22 7.99 18.54
C THR A 220 -18.63 8.21 19.93
N GLY A 221 -17.98 9.34 20.18
CA GLY A 221 -17.51 9.74 21.50
C GLY A 221 -18.63 10.27 22.41
N LEU A 222 -18.36 10.38 23.71
CA LEU A 222 -19.21 11.00 24.76
C LEU A 222 -19.47 12.50 24.53
N ALA A 223 -19.20 13.02 23.33
CA ALA A 223 -19.35 14.40 22.95
C ALA A 223 -20.79 14.69 22.49
N PRO A 224 -21.28 15.94 22.64
CA PRO A 224 -22.46 16.37 21.91
C PRO A 224 -22.20 16.16 20.42
N ALA A 225 -23.11 15.50 19.70
CA ALA A 225 -23.01 15.27 18.25
C ALA A 225 -22.82 16.56 17.42
N ASP A 226 -22.93 17.73 18.05
CA ASP A 226 -23.00 19.05 17.46
C ASP A 226 -21.64 19.65 17.03
N SER A 227 -20.52 18.94 17.19
CA SER A 227 -19.17 19.48 16.90
C SER A 227 -18.48 18.88 15.67
N LEU A 228 -19.03 17.83 15.05
CA LEU A 228 -18.39 17.14 13.92
C LEU A 228 -18.07 18.09 12.75
N TRP A 229 -18.97 19.02 12.46
CA TRP A 229 -18.86 19.99 11.35
C TRP A 229 -17.64 20.91 11.48
N MET A 230 -17.05 21.04 12.67
CA MET A 230 -15.84 21.84 12.91
C MET A 230 -14.58 21.17 12.40
N ASN A 231 -14.56 19.84 12.27
CA ASN A 231 -13.40 19.13 11.76
C ASN A 231 -13.08 19.55 10.31
N PRO A 232 -11.80 19.48 9.87
CA PRO A 232 -11.44 19.70 8.48
C PRO A 232 -12.22 18.79 7.54
N GLN A 233 -12.61 19.29 6.37
CA GLN A 233 -13.47 18.57 5.42
C GLN A 233 -12.80 18.55 4.05
N TYR A 234 -12.72 17.37 3.44
CA TYR A 234 -12.07 17.18 2.14
C TYR A 234 -13.06 16.62 1.14
N HIS A 235 -13.36 17.40 0.10
CA HIS A 235 -14.24 16.99 -0.98
C HIS A 235 -13.46 16.13 -1.97
N VAL A 236 -14.00 14.95 -2.29
CA VAL A 236 -13.45 14.07 -3.32
C VAL A 236 -14.55 13.75 -4.34
N ARG A 237 -14.18 13.79 -5.62
CA ARG A 237 -15.07 13.44 -6.73
C ARG A 237 -14.56 12.19 -7.41
N LEU A 238 -15.38 11.13 -7.41
CA LEU A 238 -15.09 9.87 -8.08
C LEU A 238 -15.75 9.90 -9.45
N LEU A 239 -14.94 10.09 -10.48
CA LEU A 239 -15.39 10.29 -11.86
C LEU A 239 -15.42 9.01 -12.68
N GLU A 240 -14.55 8.05 -12.35
CA GLU A 240 -14.26 6.89 -13.19
C GLU A 240 -14.28 5.60 -12.36
N ALA A 241 -14.84 4.54 -12.94
CA ALA A 241 -14.85 3.22 -12.32
C ALA A 241 -13.53 2.48 -12.57
N ASP A 242 -13.20 1.53 -11.70
CA ASP A 242 -11.95 0.77 -11.81
C ASP A 242 -11.90 -0.02 -13.12
N GLU A 243 -10.73 -0.10 -13.74
CA GLU A 243 -10.53 -0.83 -14.99
C GLU A 243 -10.99 -2.28 -14.89
N SER A 244 -10.81 -2.88 -13.71
CA SER A 244 -11.14 -4.27 -13.46
C SER A 244 -12.64 -4.57 -13.58
N ASP A 245 -13.50 -3.58 -13.37
CA ASP A 245 -14.96 -3.76 -13.50
C ASP A 245 -15.45 -3.46 -14.89
N LEU A 246 -14.86 -2.46 -15.54
CA LEU A 246 -15.12 -2.16 -16.94
C LEU A 246 -14.80 -3.40 -17.79
N ARG A 247 -13.64 -4.04 -17.56
CA ARG A 247 -13.24 -5.30 -18.23
C ARG A 247 -14.18 -6.46 -17.94
N LYS A 248 -14.76 -6.51 -16.74
CA LYS A 248 -15.67 -7.59 -16.31
C LYS A 248 -17.14 -7.29 -16.59
N GLN A 249 -17.46 -6.13 -17.18
CA GLN A 249 -18.82 -5.67 -17.47
C GLN A 249 -19.74 -5.83 -16.25
N ARG A 250 -19.28 -5.41 -15.07
CA ARG A 250 -20.10 -5.46 -13.86
C ARG A 250 -21.31 -4.54 -13.98
N LEU A 251 -22.44 -4.98 -13.43
CA LEU A 251 -23.67 -4.17 -13.37
C LEU A 251 -23.50 -2.91 -12.50
N ASP A 252 -22.60 -2.93 -11.51
CA ASP A 252 -22.32 -1.86 -10.56
C ASP A 252 -20.85 -1.42 -10.61
N PRO A 253 -20.44 -0.73 -11.70
CA PRO A 253 -19.09 -0.19 -11.80
C PRO A 253 -18.89 0.87 -10.71
N GLY A 254 -17.74 0.83 -10.04
CA GLY A 254 -17.41 1.68 -8.91
C GLY A 254 -15.93 2.02 -8.92
N CYS A 255 -15.57 3.06 -8.19
CA CYS A 255 -14.21 3.53 -8.04
C CYS A 255 -13.63 3.04 -6.70
N THR A 256 -12.43 2.49 -6.74
CA THR A 256 -11.66 2.18 -5.55
C THR A 256 -11.07 3.46 -5.00
N LEU A 257 -11.50 3.80 -3.79
CA LEU A 257 -11.00 4.90 -2.98
C LEU A 257 -10.25 4.31 -1.78
N LEU A 258 -8.97 4.64 -1.66
CA LEU A 258 -8.16 4.32 -0.49
C LEU A 258 -7.80 5.61 0.24
N VAL A 259 -8.10 5.68 1.54
CA VAL A 259 -7.86 6.86 2.37
C VAL A 259 -6.96 6.46 3.52
N SER A 260 -5.86 7.19 3.73
CA SER A 260 -4.89 6.97 4.80
C SER A 260 -4.76 8.25 5.62
N LEU A 261 -5.14 8.18 6.90
CA LEU A 261 -5.03 9.27 7.86
C LEU A 261 -3.93 8.94 8.86
N MET A 262 -2.95 9.83 9.03
CA MET A 262 -1.80 9.63 9.92
C MET A 262 -1.63 10.83 10.85
N GLN A 263 -1.61 10.61 12.17
CA GLN A 263 -1.25 11.64 13.15
C GLN A 263 0.27 11.78 13.29
N LYS A 264 0.74 13.01 13.49
CA LYS A 264 2.17 13.34 13.49
C LYS A 264 2.78 13.43 14.87
N ASP A 265 4.09 13.15 14.94
CA ASP A 265 5.01 13.47 16.05
C ASP A 265 4.65 12.92 17.44
N ARG A 266 3.62 12.08 17.56
CA ARG A 266 3.14 11.56 18.86
C ARG A 266 4.18 10.76 19.63
N ARG A 267 5.07 10.03 18.94
CA ARG A 267 6.17 9.28 19.59
C ARG A 267 7.14 10.20 20.33
N GLN A 268 7.41 11.39 19.78
CA GLN A 268 8.27 12.38 20.43
C GLN A 268 7.60 12.98 21.67
N ASP A 269 6.27 13.10 21.65
CA ASP A 269 5.47 13.60 22.77
C ASP A 269 5.26 12.59 23.91
N ARG A 270 5.69 11.32 23.77
CA ARG A 270 5.65 10.32 24.86
C ARG A 270 6.41 10.75 26.11
N LYS A 271 7.51 11.49 25.92
CA LYS A 271 8.27 12.12 27.04
C LYS A 271 7.43 13.10 27.86
N ARG A 272 6.32 13.59 27.30
CA ARG A 272 5.34 14.49 27.95
C ARG A 272 4.09 13.75 28.43
N GLY A 273 4.11 12.42 28.44
CA GLY A 273 2.97 11.58 28.86
C GLY A 273 1.83 11.51 27.86
N LYS A 274 2.04 11.91 26.59
CA LYS A 274 1.04 11.80 25.52
C LYS A 274 1.34 10.58 24.66
N ASP A 275 0.31 9.79 24.34
CA ASP A 275 0.42 8.67 23.39
C ASP A 275 -0.48 8.89 22.17
N PHE A 276 -0.67 7.92 21.29
CA PHE A 276 -1.57 8.07 20.13
C PHE A 276 -3.00 8.43 20.55
N LEU A 277 -3.57 9.45 19.90
CA LEU A 277 -4.99 9.74 20.03
C LEU A 277 -5.79 8.68 19.25
N PRO A 278 -7.00 8.31 19.70
CA PRO A 278 -7.93 7.61 18.85
C PRO A 278 -8.24 8.47 17.62
N ILE A 279 -7.84 8.05 16.43
CA ILE A 279 -8.11 8.79 15.18
C ILE A 279 -8.89 7.93 14.20
N GLY A 280 -9.66 8.58 13.34
CA GLY A 280 -10.46 7.92 12.32
C GLY A 280 -11.05 8.95 11.36
N PHE A 281 -11.76 8.48 10.35
CA PHE A 281 -12.46 9.36 9.42
C PHE A 281 -13.81 8.79 9.03
N GLU A 282 -14.69 9.69 8.61
CA GLU A 282 -16.00 9.39 8.06
C GLU A 282 -16.09 9.90 6.62
N ILE A 283 -16.73 9.12 5.75
CA ILE A 283 -17.02 9.48 4.37
C ILE A 283 -18.52 9.65 4.24
N LEU A 284 -18.96 10.87 3.95
CA LEU A 284 -20.37 11.23 3.73
C LEU A 284 -20.62 11.45 2.24
N LYS A 285 -21.88 11.34 1.80
CA LYS A 285 -22.26 11.91 0.51
C LYS A 285 -22.10 13.42 0.57
N TYR A 286 -21.48 13.99 -0.45
CA TYR A 286 -21.36 15.43 -0.54
C TYR A 286 -22.73 16.06 -0.80
N LEU A 287 -23.08 17.04 0.02
CA LEU A 287 -24.16 17.99 -0.25
C LEU A 287 -23.51 19.36 -0.40
N GLU A 288 -23.96 20.15 -1.37
CA GLU A 288 -23.47 21.52 -1.59
C GLU A 288 -23.95 22.45 -0.46
N LEU A 289 -23.32 22.32 0.71
CA LEU A 289 -23.57 23.14 1.89
C LEU A 289 -22.72 24.42 1.80
N THR A 290 -23.36 25.50 1.37
CA THR A 290 -22.70 26.77 1.04
C THR A 290 -22.41 27.64 2.25
N ASN A 291 -23.12 27.46 3.37
CA ASN A 291 -22.93 28.27 4.57
C ASN A 291 -22.71 27.46 5.85
N MET A 292 -22.13 28.12 6.85
CA MET A 292 -21.76 27.52 8.14
C MET A 292 -22.97 27.02 8.94
N SER A 293 -24.09 27.74 8.91
CA SER A 293 -25.31 27.36 9.63
C SER A 293 -25.89 26.04 9.11
N GLN A 294 -25.89 25.86 7.79
CA GLN A 294 -26.28 24.60 7.15
C GLN A 294 -25.33 23.46 7.54
N ARG A 295 -24.02 23.68 7.49
CA ARG A 295 -23.03 22.67 7.90
C ARG A 295 -23.22 22.24 9.34
N LYS A 296 -23.42 23.20 10.25
CA LYS A 296 -23.67 22.93 11.67
C LYS A 296 -24.94 22.12 11.91
N ALA A 297 -26.02 22.42 11.19
CA ALA A 297 -27.30 21.74 11.37
C ALA A 297 -27.37 20.37 10.69
N LEU A 298 -26.75 20.22 9.50
CA LEU A 298 -26.96 19.07 8.63
C LEU A 298 -25.84 18.04 8.71
N LEU A 299 -24.55 18.43 8.77
CA LEU A 299 -23.46 17.45 8.74
C LEU A 299 -23.57 16.40 9.86
N PRO A 300 -23.88 16.78 11.13
CA PRO A 300 -24.09 15.81 12.21
C PRO A 300 -25.27 14.85 12.03
N SER A 301 -26.22 15.16 11.16
CA SER A 301 -27.39 14.30 10.91
C SER A 301 -27.24 13.43 9.65
N LEU A 302 -26.31 13.76 8.75
CA LEU A 302 -26.07 12.95 7.56
C LEU A 302 -25.48 11.57 7.90
N PRO A 303 -25.97 10.48 7.29
CA PRO A 303 -25.42 9.15 7.50
C PRO A 303 -24.04 9.01 6.82
N ALA A 304 -23.12 8.32 7.49
CA ALA A 304 -21.86 7.93 6.89
C ALA A 304 -22.06 6.82 5.85
N VAL A 305 -21.47 7.02 4.67
CA VAL A 305 -21.40 6.01 3.60
C VAL A 305 -20.39 4.95 4.00
N CYS A 306 -19.23 5.38 4.50
CA CYS A 306 -18.12 4.56 4.96
C CYS A 306 -17.44 5.26 6.13
N TRP A 307 -16.80 4.50 7.01
CA TRP A 307 -16.03 5.04 8.12
C TRP A 307 -14.97 4.06 8.58
N THR A 308 -14.04 4.56 9.38
CA THR A 308 -13.12 3.73 10.17
C THR A 308 -13.47 3.84 11.64
N SER A 309 -13.17 2.81 12.42
CA SER A 309 -13.18 2.95 13.89
C SER A 309 -12.08 3.91 14.33
N HIS A 310 -12.36 4.72 15.35
CA HIS A 310 -11.34 5.54 15.99
C HIS A 310 -10.47 4.68 16.89
N VAL A 311 -9.21 4.51 16.52
CA VAL A 311 -8.26 3.63 17.23
C VAL A 311 -7.00 4.41 17.59
N PRO A 312 -6.38 4.15 18.76
CA PRO A 312 -5.16 4.83 19.20
C PRO A 312 -3.94 4.27 18.46
N MET A 313 -3.91 4.48 17.14
CA MET A 313 -2.84 4.07 16.24
C MET A 313 -2.26 5.30 15.53
N ARG A 314 -1.02 5.19 15.06
CA ARG A 314 -0.37 6.27 14.30
C ARG A 314 -1.11 6.59 13.01
N ASP A 315 -1.50 5.56 12.29
CA ASP A 315 -2.21 5.65 11.02
C ASP A 315 -3.42 4.73 10.98
N VAL A 316 -4.46 5.20 10.29
CA VAL A 316 -5.70 4.49 10.03
C VAL A 316 -5.99 4.58 8.54
N THR A 317 -6.17 3.43 7.91
CA THR A 317 -6.39 3.31 6.47
C THR A 317 -7.70 2.60 6.21
N GLY A 318 -8.47 3.10 5.25
CA GLY A 318 -9.71 2.48 4.78
C GLY A 318 -9.72 2.35 3.26
N ARG A 319 -9.96 1.14 2.77
CA ARG A 319 -10.12 0.83 1.34
C ARG A 319 -11.59 0.59 1.06
N TYR A 320 -12.17 1.41 0.18
CA TYR A 320 -13.59 1.37 -0.15
C TYR A 320 -13.77 1.29 -1.65
N ARG A 321 -14.86 0.65 -2.04
CA ARG A 321 -15.35 0.64 -3.40
C ARG A 321 -16.67 1.39 -3.43
N LEU A 322 -16.66 2.57 -4.03
CA LEU A 322 -17.79 3.49 -3.98
C LEU A 322 -18.35 3.71 -5.39
N PRO A 323 -19.68 3.91 -5.53
CA PRO A 323 -20.26 4.41 -6.77
C PRO A 323 -19.65 5.76 -7.16
N LEU A 324 -19.72 6.09 -8.44
CA LEU A 324 -19.29 7.40 -8.93
C LEU A 324 -20.12 8.52 -8.29
N GLY A 325 -19.48 9.65 -8.02
CA GLY A 325 -20.12 10.80 -7.38
C GLY A 325 -19.21 11.57 -6.42
N ASP A 326 -19.82 12.52 -5.73
CA ASP A 326 -19.15 13.43 -4.81
C ASP A 326 -19.29 12.96 -3.36
N TYR A 327 -18.16 12.93 -2.65
CA TYR A 327 -18.07 12.51 -1.26
C TYR A 327 -17.29 13.51 -0.43
N LEU A 328 -17.57 13.54 0.86
CA LEU A 328 -16.88 14.39 1.84
C LEU A 328 -16.19 13.51 2.87
N ILE A 329 -14.87 13.64 2.97
CA ILE A 329 -14.04 12.94 3.96
C ILE A 329 -13.80 13.88 5.14
N ILE A 330 -14.18 13.44 6.34
CA ILE A 330 -14.02 14.20 7.59
C ILE A 330 -13.09 13.41 8.53
N PRO A 331 -11.78 13.71 8.54
CA PRO A 331 -10.86 13.16 9.54
C PRO A 331 -11.10 13.82 10.91
N SER A 332 -11.16 12.99 11.95
CA SER A 332 -11.42 13.42 13.33
C SER A 332 -10.62 12.61 14.34
N THR A 333 -10.41 13.21 15.51
CA THR A 333 -10.04 12.50 16.73
C THR A 333 -11.27 11.83 17.35
N GLY A 334 -11.07 10.88 18.26
CA GLY A 334 -12.16 10.18 18.93
C GLY A 334 -12.95 11.11 19.85
N TYR A 335 -12.27 12.07 20.48
CA TYR A 335 -12.89 13.05 21.37
C TYR A 335 -12.64 14.48 20.88
N PRO A 336 -13.57 15.42 21.16
CA PRO A 336 -13.40 16.82 20.82
C PRO A 336 -12.29 17.46 21.66
N MET A 337 -11.80 18.61 21.22
CA MET A 337 -10.74 19.40 21.88
C MET A 337 -9.37 18.72 21.95
N GLU A 338 -9.20 17.55 21.34
CA GLU A 338 -7.90 16.89 21.23
C GLU A 338 -7.05 17.53 20.12
N GLU A 339 -5.81 17.89 20.46
CA GLU A 339 -4.91 18.54 19.52
C GLU A 339 -3.89 17.57 18.92
N SER A 340 -3.83 17.57 17.59
CA SER A 340 -2.77 16.88 16.84
C SER A 340 -2.71 17.37 15.40
N SER A 341 -1.52 17.32 14.81
CA SER A 341 -1.35 17.51 13.37
C SER A 341 -1.48 16.18 12.65
N PHE A 342 -1.99 16.19 11.42
CA PHE A 342 -2.20 14.97 10.64
C PHE A 342 -1.82 15.16 9.16
N THR A 343 -1.51 14.04 8.50
CA THR A 343 -1.44 13.92 7.04
C THR A 343 -2.62 13.06 6.58
N LEU A 344 -3.39 13.55 5.62
CA LEU A 344 -4.42 12.78 4.93
C LEU A 344 -3.95 12.48 3.50
N ARG A 345 -3.87 11.20 3.12
CA ARG A 345 -3.55 10.78 1.77
C ARG A 345 -4.76 10.08 1.16
N ILE A 346 -5.14 10.49 -0.05
CA ILE A 346 -6.27 9.96 -0.80
C ILE A 346 -5.74 9.34 -2.09
N PHE A 347 -6.13 8.10 -2.34
CA PHE A 347 -5.69 7.29 -3.46
C PHE A 347 -6.91 6.87 -4.29
N THR A 348 -6.89 7.13 -5.59
CA THR A 348 -7.88 6.62 -6.55
C THR A 348 -7.19 5.90 -7.71
N GLU A 349 -7.80 4.85 -8.27
CA GLU A 349 -7.23 4.10 -9.40
C GLU A 349 -7.24 4.97 -10.67
N LYS A 350 -6.10 5.06 -11.40
CA LYS A 350 -6.02 5.78 -12.69
C LYS A 350 -6.46 4.87 -13.82
N ALA A 351 -7.39 5.33 -14.65
CA ALA A 351 -7.54 4.85 -16.03
C ALA A 351 -6.90 5.89 -16.99
N VAL A 352 -5.59 5.78 -17.25
CA VAL A 352 -4.88 6.72 -18.16
C VAL A 352 -5.53 6.76 -19.55
N PHE A 353 -6.09 5.63 -19.99
CA PHE A 353 -6.78 5.56 -21.27
C PHE A 353 -8.05 6.44 -21.34
N ILE A 354 -8.78 6.60 -20.23
CA ILE A 354 -10.02 7.38 -20.22
C ILE A 354 -9.73 8.86 -19.97
N LYS A 355 -8.72 9.17 -19.14
CA LYS A 355 -8.30 10.55 -18.86
C LYS A 355 -8.00 11.37 -20.13
N TYR A 356 -7.53 10.70 -21.18
CA TYR A 356 -7.17 11.33 -22.45
C TYR A 356 -8.15 11.03 -23.58
N ASP A 357 -9.16 10.18 -23.39
CA ASP A 357 -10.31 10.02 -24.30
C ASP A 357 -11.33 11.14 -23.96
N VAL A 358 -10.99 12.38 -24.36
CA VAL A 358 -11.68 13.62 -23.95
C VAL A 358 -13.11 13.66 -24.47
N ASP A 359 -13.36 12.99 -25.60
CA ASP A 359 -14.67 12.89 -26.22
C ASP A 359 -15.49 11.66 -25.77
N PHE A 360 -14.94 10.82 -24.88
CA PHE A 360 -15.54 9.57 -24.39
C PHE A 360 -15.99 8.63 -25.51
N SER A 361 -15.31 8.68 -26.66
CA SER A 361 -15.65 7.84 -27.81
C SER A 361 -15.29 6.36 -27.61
N GLY A 362 -14.55 6.04 -26.55
CA GLY A 362 -13.97 4.72 -26.32
C GLY A 362 -12.72 4.50 -27.18
N THR A 363 -12.23 5.54 -27.83
CA THR A 363 -11.10 5.51 -28.75
C THR A 363 -10.32 6.81 -28.71
N MET A 364 -8.99 6.77 -28.76
CA MET A 364 -8.19 8.00 -28.77
C MET A 364 -7.93 8.51 -30.18
N ASN A 365 -8.15 9.80 -30.41
CA ASN A 365 -7.61 10.49 -31.56
C ASN A 365 -6.10 10.80 -31.39
N ILE A 366 -5.47 11.37 -32.42
CA ILE A 366 -4.02 11.62 -32.42
C ILE A 366 -3.56 12.56 -31.30
N HIS A 367 -4.36 13.56 -30.95
CA HIS A 367 -4.00 14.56 -29.93
C HIS A 367 -4.07 13.95 -28.54
N GLU A 368 -5.14 13.18 -28.30
CA GLU A 368 -5.38 12.41 -27.09
C GLU A 368 -4.28 11.38 -26.83
N MET A 369 -3.89 10.63 -27.87
CA MET A 369 -2.78 9.69 -27.81
C MET A 369 -1.45 10.37 -27.46
N GLN A 370 -1.20 11.56 -28.00
CA GLN A 370 0.02 12.32 -27.69
C GLN A 370 0.06 12.76 -26.23
N LEU A 371 -1.06 13.28 -25.71
CA LEU A 371 -1.18 13.66 -24.31
C LEU A 371 -1.08 12.44 -23.38
N ALA A 372 -1.67 11.31 -23.78
CA ALA A 372 -1.58 10.05 -23.04
C ALA A 372 -0.14 9.51 -22.98
N LEU A 373 0.60 9.58 -24.08
CA LEU A 373 2.02 9.18 -24.14
C LEU A 373 2.89 10.07 -23.23
N ASP A 374 2.70 11.39 -23.26
CA ASP A 374 3.42 12.31 -22.39
C ASP A 374 3.11 12.06 -20.91
N ALA A 375 1.85 11.84 -20.57
CA ALA A 375 1.41 11.56 -19.20
C ALA A 375 1.82 10.18 -18.70
N ALA A 376 2.00 9.21 -19.60
CA ALA A 376 2.58 7.91 -19.30
C ALA A 376 4.11 7.99 -19.08
N GLY A 377 4.73 9.14 -19.38
CA GLY A 377 6.16 9.39 -19.18
C GLY A 377 7.02 9.12 -20.41
N PHE A 378 6.43 8.95 -21.60
CA PHE A 378 7.16 8.73 -22.84
C PHE A 378 7.43 10.05 -23.57
N HIS A 379 8.61 10.62 -23.38
CA HIS A 379 9.04 11.83 -24.09
C HIS A 379 9.60 11.51 -25.47
N LEU A 380 8.69 11.34 -26.43
CA LEU A 380 9.02 11.03 -27.82
C LEU A 380 9.11 12.29 -28.68
N ASN A 381 9.96 12.31 -29.70
CA ASN A 381 9.97 13.38 -30.70
C ASN A 381 8.72 13.33 -31.59
N HIS A 382 8.42 14.43 -32.28
CA HIS A 382 7.20 14.57 -33.10
C HIS A 382 7.05 13.44 -34.13
N GLN A 383 8.14 13.12 -34.83
CA GLN A 383 8.15 12.10 -35.89
C GLN A 383 7.82 10.69 -35.36
N LEU A 384 8.27 10.35 -34.15
CA LEU A 384 7.93 9.07 -33.52
C LEU A 384 6.50 9.04 -33.01
N ARG A 385 6.01 10.14 -32.42
CA ARG A 385 4.60 10.26 -32.02
C ARG A 385 3.68 9.99 -33.22
N GLU A 386 3.93 10.62 -34.35
CA GLU A 386 3.17 10.41 -35.58
C GLU A 386 3.25 8.97 -36.10
N THR A 387 4.46 8.39 -36.08
CA THR A 387 4.68 7.02 -36.56
C THR A 387 3.97 5.99 -35.68
N ILE A 388 4.00 6.18 -34.36
CA ILE A 388 3.36 5.31 -33.38
C ILE A 388 1.84 5.45 -33.51
N THR A 389 1.30 6.66 -33.45
CA THR A 389 -0.14 6.88 -33.61
C THR A 389 -0.63 6.33 -34.95
N SER A 390 0.12 6.53 -36.05
CA SER A 390 -0.27 5.99 -37.37
C SER A 390 -0.22 4.47 -37.46
N LYS A 391 0.53 3.79 -36.60
CA LYS A 391 0.65 2.32 -36.60
C LYS A 391 -0.47 1.66 -35.81
N TYR A 392 -0.88 2.27 -34.71
CA TYR A 392 -1.88 1.71 -33.79
C TYR A 392 -3.29 2.26 -34.02
N ARG A 393 -3.46 3.25 -34.93
CA ARG A 393 -4.78 3.70 -35.37
C ARG A 393 -5.44 2.70 -36.31
N ASP A 394 -6.75 2.63 -36.23
CA ASP A 394 -7.60 1.88 -37.14
C ASP A 394 -7.88 2.64 -38.45
N ARG A 395 -8.77 2.11 -39.29
CA ARG A 395 -9.18 2.74 -40.57
C ARG A 395 -9.94 4.06 -40.38
N SER A 396 -10.47 4.30 -39.18
CA SER A 396 -11.20 5.50 -38.80
C SER A 396 -10.29 6.56 -38.17
N LEU A 397 -8.97 6.34 -38.17
CA LEU A 397 -7.95 7.20 -37.56
C LEU A 397 -8.00 7.26 -36.03
N MET A 398 -8.68 6.30 -35.40
CA MET A 398 -8.85 6.23 -33.95
C MET A 398 -8.06 5.06 -33.36
N ILE A 399 -7.62 5.19 -32.11
CA ILE A 399 -6.87 4.14 -31.41
C ILE A 399 -7.77 3.56 -30.33
N ASN A 400 -8.22 2.33 -30.54
CA ASN A 400 -8.97 1.60 -29.52
C ASN A 400 -8.05 1.13 -28.38
N PHE A 401 -8.67 0.71 -27.28
CA PHE A 401 -7.96 0.31 -26.06
C PHE A 401 -6.90 -0.77 -26.29
N ASP A 402 -7.22 -1.82 -27.05
CA ASP A 402 -6.28 -2.92 -27.29
C ASP A 402 -5.05 -2.47 -28.07
N SER A 403 -5.23 -1.54 -29.01
CA SER A 403 -4.15 -0.95 -29.80
C SER A 403 -3.32 0.02 -28.97
N PHE A 404 -3.94 0.79 -28.08
CA PHE A 404 -3.25 1.63 -27.10
C PHE A 404 -2.39 0.79 -26.15
N LEU A 405 -2.96 -0.29 -25.59
CA LEU A 405 -2.25 -1.17 -24.67
C LEU A 405 -1.08 -1.89 -25.37
N SER A 406 -1.31 -2.39 -26.58
CA SER A 406 -0.25 -2.99 -27.41
C SER A 406 0.89 -2.00 -27.71
N CYS A 407 0.54 -0.73 -27.92
CA CYS A 407 1.51 0.34 -28.07
C CYS A 407 2.35 0.56 -26.81
N MET A 408 1.71 0.69 -25.64
CA MET A 408 2.41 0.92 -24.37
C MET A 408 3.38 -0.22 -24.06
N VAL A 409 2.91 -1.47 -24.17
CA VAL A 409 3.72 -2.67 -23.91
C VAL A 409 4.91 -2.75 -24.87
N GLN A 410 4.70 -2.42 -26.15
CA GLN A 410 5.78 -2.44 -27.14
C GLN A 410 6.80 -1.32 -26.92
N LEU A 411 6.36 -0.11 -26.53
CA LEU A 411 7.26 0.99 -26.20
C LEU A 411 8.08 0.66 -24.95
N GLU A 412 7.43 0.16 -23.91
CA GLU A 412 8.06 -0.26 -22.66
C GLU A 412 9.14 -1.34 -22.89
N ALA A 413 8.85 -2.37 -23.68
CA ALA A 413 9.83 -3.40 -24.04
C ALA A 413 11.07 -2.85 -24.76
N ILE A 414 10.91 -1.78 -25.54
CA ILE A 414 11.99 -1.13 -26.30
C ILE A 414 12.83 -0.21 -25.39
N PHE A 415 12.17 0.58 -24.54
CA PHE A 415 12.84 1.45 -23.59
C PHE A 415 13.56 0.65 -22.49
N SER A 416 12.96 -0.41 -21.96
CA SER A 416 13.54 -1.29 -20.95
C SER A 416 14.85 -1.95 -21.43
N LYS A 417 14.91 -2.39 -22.70
CA LYS A 417 16.16 -2.91 -23.29
C LYS A 417 17.28 -1.87 -23.33
N ARG A 418 16.99 -0.60 -23.63
CA ARG A 418 17.99 0.46 -23.80
C ARG A 418 18.38 1.19 -22.50
N LEU A 419 17.52 1.19 -21.48
CA LEU A 419 17.81 1.79 -20.16
C LEU A 419 18.89 1.03 -19.37
N SER A 420 19.13 -0.25 -19.70
CA SER A 420 20.27 -1.02 -19.19
C SER A 420 21.65 -0.42 -19.53
N CYS A 421 21.71 0.62 -20.38
CA CYS A 421 22.93 1.29 -20.85
C CYS A 421 23.19 2.68 -20.22
N GLY A 422 22.35 3.15 -19.29
CA GLY A 422 22.68 4.29 -18.41
C GLY A 422 22.63 5.71 -19.00
N LEU A 423 22.01 5.94 -20.17
CA LEU A 423 21.78 7.27 -20.72
C LEU A 423 20.32 7.41 -21.18
N GLY A 424 19.71 8.57 -20.91
CA GLY A 424 18.35 8.91 -21.35
C GLY A 424 18.18 8.65 -22.86
N VAL A 425 17.15 7.89 -23.22
CA VAL A 425 17.00 7.33 -24.57
C VAL A 425 16.25 8.32 -25.46
N CYS A 426 16.94 8.94 -26.42
CA CYS A 426 16.31 9.62 -27.55
C CYS A 426 16.21 8.64 -28.73
N LEU A 427 14.99 8.24 -29.11
CA LEU A 427 14.76 7.42 -30.29
C LEU A 427 14.73 8.29 -31.56
N GLY A 428 15.43 7.88 -32.61
CA GLY A 428 15.28 8.41 -33.97
C GLY A 428 14.38 7.52 -34.84
N ALA A 429 13.85 8.05 -35.94
CA ALA A 429 12.99 7.29 -36.85
C ALA A 429 13.68 6.06 -37.51
N GLY A 430 15.00 6.13 -37.70
CA GLY A 430 15.81 5.01 -38.22
C GLY A 430 15.92 3.84 -37.25
N ASP A 431 16.14 4.13 -35.97
CA ASP A 431 16.24 3.13 -34.90
C ASP A 431 14.95 2.32 -34.73
N TRP A 432 13.81 3.00 -34.85
CA TRP A 432 12.49 2.37 -34.79
C TRP A 432 12.25 1.39 -35.95
N ALA A 433 12.76 1.69 -37.14
CA ALA A 433 12.58 0.84 -38.33
C ALA A 433 13.41 -0.45 -38.27
N VAL A 434 14.54 -0.44 -37.56
CA VAL A 434 15.41 -1.61 -37.37
C VAL A 434 14.79 -2.59 -36.37
N GLU A 435 14.32 -2.10 -35.22
CA GLU A 435 13.73 -2.96 -34.18
C GLU A 435 12.43 -3.64 -34.65
N ARG A 436 11.70 -3.00 -35.56
CA ARG A 436 10.51 -3.55 -36.25
C ARG A 436 10.78 -4.89 -36.94
N ARG A 437 12.01 -5.13 -37.42
CA ARG A 437 12.36 -6.37 -38.14
C ARG A 437 12.73 -7.51 -37.20
N HIS A 438 13.29 -7.22 -36.03
CA HIS A 438 13.73 -8.24 -35.07
C HIS A 438 12.60 -8.84 -34.23
N CYS A 439 11.54 -8.09 -33.94
CA CYS A 439 10.40 -8.62 -33.18
C CYS A 439 9.42 -9.48 -34.01
N LYS A 440 9.45 -9.41 -35.34
CA LYS A 440 8.61 -10.28 -36.20
C LYS A 440 9.13 -11.71 -36.35
N SER A 441 10.34 -12.03 -35.88
CA SER A 441 10.91 -13.38 -35.98
C SER A 441 10.76 -14.22 -34.71
N ARG A 442 10.01 -13.77 -33.70
CA ARG A 442 9.78 -14.49 -32.43
C ARG A 442 8.32 -14.50 -31.97
N ALA A 443 7.36 -14.28 -32.87
CA ALA A 443 5.94 -14.52 -32.62
C ALA A 443 5.50 -15.76 -33.41
#